data_AF-A0A354X6Y6-F1
#
_entry.id   AF-A0A354X6Y6-F1
#
_cell.length_a   1.000
_cell.length_b   1.000
_cell.length_c   1.000
_cell.angle_alpha   90.00
_cell.angle_beta   90.00
_cell.angle_gamma   90.00
#
_symmetry.space_group_name_H-M   'P 1'
#
loop_
_entity.id
_entity.type
_entity.pdbx_description
1 polymer ?
#
loop_
_entity_poly.entity_id
_entity_poly.type
_entity_poly.pdbx_seq_one_letter_code
_entity_poly.pdbx_strand_id
1 'polypeptide(L)'
;YPFSPDIAIDISDVFDQKIDAMSAHESQYFEWLPWTESQQVPADKEERLKRLKSNRKRPIIPAVRECLIKWYGEEKGQAVTDAEAFEICEYGRQPTEKEIRELFPMLTNR
;
A
#
# COMPACT_ATOMS: atom_id res chain seq x y z
N TYR A 1 -14.72 -0.84 -14.05
CA TYR A 1 -14.12 0.50 -13.89
C TYR A 1 -12.65 0.30 -13.53
N PRO A 2 -11.68 0.99 -14.17
CA PRO A 2 -10.28 0.91 -13.75
C PRO A 2 -10.11 1.56 -12.37
N PHE A 3 -9.19 1.05 -11.55
CA PHE A 3 -8.92 1.60 -10.22
C PHE A 3 -8.60 3.11 -10.29
N SER A 4 -9.30 3.90 -9.49
CA SER A 4 -9.14 5.35 -9.40
C SER A 4 -8.85 5.78 -7.96
N PRO A 5 -7.61 6.14 -7.62
CA PRO A 5 -7.24 6.42 -6.23
C PRO A 5 -7.76 7.79 -5.77
N ASP A 6 -8.69 7.79 -4.81
CA ASP A 6 -9.15 9.01 -4.12
C ASP A 6 -8.19 9.42 -3.00
N ILE A 7 -7.53 8.44 -2.40
CA ILE A 7 -6.63 8.60 -1.26
C ILE A 7 -5.34 7.82 -1.54
N ALA A 8 -4.20 8.44 -1.29
CA ALA A 8 -2.91 7.78 -1.36
C ALA A 8 -2.10 8.16 -0.13
N ILE A 9 -1.56 7.16 0.57
CA ILE A 9 -0.79 7.32 1.81
C ILE A 9 0.66 6.95 1.52
N ASP A 10 1.57 7.85 1.85
CA ASP A 10 3.00 7.57 1.83
C ASP A 10 3.34 6.53 2.89
N ILE A 11 3.93 5.42 2.45
CA ILE A 11 4.45 4.37 3.34
C ILE A 11 5.93 4.10 3.09
N SER A 12 6.65 5.01 2.42
CA SER A 12 8.07 4.85 2.06
C SER A 12 8.92 4.51 3.29
N ASP A 13 8.68 5.18 4.41
CA ASP A 13 9.46 4.99 5.65
C ASP A 13 9.10 3.71 6.41
N VAL A 14 7.91 3.14 6.16
CA VAL A 14 7.36 2.01 6.95
C VAL A 14 7.07 0.78 6.10
N PHE A 15 7.43 0.79 4.82
CA PHE A 15 7.18 -0.34 3.91
C PHE A 15 7.84 -1.62 4.43
N ASP A 16 9.09 -1.54 4.89
CA ASP A 16 9.80 -2.71 5.41
C ASP A 16 9.17 -3.23 6.71
N GLN A 17 8.74 -2.34 7.61
CA GLN A 17 7.99 -2.72 8.80
C GLN A 17 6.66 -3.41 8.46
N LYS A 18 5.98 -2.97 7.39
CA LYS A 18 4.77 -3.63 6.89
C LYS A 18 5.09 -5.04 6.37
N ILE A 19 6.20 -5.23 5.66
CA ILE A 19 6.62 -6.56 5.20
C ILE A 19 6.94 -7.47 6.40
N ASP A 20 7.63 -6.96 7.41
CA ASP A 20 7.92 -7.72 8.63
C ASP A 20 6.64 -8.14 9.34
N ALA A 21 5.68 -7.22 9.50
CA ALA A 21 4.38 -7.52 10.08
C ALA A 21 3.62 -8.59 9.28
N MET A 22 3.65 -8.53 7.95
CA MET A 22 3.07 -9.59 7.11
C MET A 22 3.80 -10.93 7.30
N SER A 23 5.13 -10.91 7.35
CA SER A 23 5.94 -12.13 7.51
C SER A 23 5.69 -12.85 8.83
N ALA A 24 5.28 -12.12 9.88
CA ALA A 24 4.92 -12.70 11.17
C ALA A 24 3.67 -13.61 11.09
N HIS A 25 2.81 -13.42 10.09
CA HIS A 25 1.67 -14.29 9.81
C HIS A 25 2.09 -15.47 8.91
N GLU A 26 2.94 -16.36 9.44
CA GLU A 26 3.56 -17.44 8.66
C GLU A 26 2.54 -18.34 7.94
N SER A 27 1.49 -18.76 8.64
CA SER A 27 0.45 -19.63 8.07
C SER A 27 -0.31 -18.98 6.92
N GLN A 28 -0.47 -17.65 6.93
CA GLN A 28 -1.14 -16.93 5.84
C GLN A 28 -0.19 -16.79 4.64
N TYR A 29 1.01 -16.25 4.85
CA TYR A 29 1.87 -15.80 3.75
C TYR A 29 2.83 -16.86 3.20
N PHE A 30 3.16 -17.89 3.98
CA PHE A 30 4.13 -18.92 3.58
C PHE A 30 3.51 -20.32 3.46
N GLU A 31 2.30 -20.53 3.96
CA GLU A 31 1.59 -21.82 3.86
C GLU A 31 0.33 -21.71 3.01
N TRP A 32 -0.72 -21.05 3.51
CA TRP A 32 -2.04 -21.05 2.90
C TRP A 32 -2.09 -20.33 1.55
N LEU A 33 -1.71 -19.06 1.46
CA LEU A 33 -1.77 -18.31 0.19
C LEU A 33 -0.93 -18.99 -0.91
N PRO A 34 0.34 -19.37 -0.67
CA PRO A 34 1.13 -20.08 -1.67
C PRO A 34 0.52 -21.43 -2.06
N TRP A 35 -0.02 -22.20 -1.10
CA TRP A 35 -0.70 -23.45 -1.39
C TRP A 35 -1.91 -23.26 -2.31
N THR A 36 -2.75 -22.24 -2.08
CA THR A 36 -3.91 -21.94 -2.94
C THR A 36 -3.52 -21.56 -4.37
N GLU A 37 -2.32 -21.01 -4.56
CA GLU A 37 -1.79 -20.62 -5.87
C GLU A 37 -0.82 -21.67 -6.45
N SER A 38 -0.70 -22.86 -5.83
CA SER A 38 0.27 -23.91 -6.20
C SER A 38 1.72 -23.40 -6.31
N GLN A 39 2.08 -22.43 -5.49
CA GLN A 39 3.41 -21.83 -5.44
C GLN A 39 4.29 -22.52 -4.41
N GLN A 40 5.54 -22.79 -4.77
CA GLN A 40 6.55 -23.20 -3.80
C GLN A 40 7.16 -21.98 -3.10
N VAL A 41 7.37 -22.13 -1.79
CA VAL A 41 8.00 -21.12 -0.95
C VAL A 41 9.38 -21.63 -0.54
N PRO A 42 10.44 -20.81 -0.61
CA PRO A 42 11.76 -21.18 -0.12
C PRO A 42 11.71 -21.68 1.33
N ALA A 43 12.64 -22.53 1.76
CA ALA A 43 12.75 -22.93 3.16
C ALA A 43 13.44 -21.86 4.01
N ASP A 44 14.40 -21.15 3.42
CA ASP A 44 15.18 -20.12 4.10
C ASP A 44 14.34 -18.88 4.45
N LYS A 45 14.54 -18.36 5.65
CA LYS A 45 13.75 -17.24 6.19
C LYS A 45 14.06 -15.93 5.47
N GLU A 46 15.32 -15.66 5.12
CA GLU A 46 15.68 -14.44 4.42
C GLU A 46 15.16 -14.46 2.99
N GLU A 47 15.25 -15.60 2.31
CA GLU A 47 14.70 -15.78 0.96
C GLU A 47 13.18 -15.62 0.93
N ARG A 48 12.47 -16.16 1.93
CA ARG A 48 11.03 -15.95 2.14
C ARG A 48 10.69 -14.47 2.25
N LEU A 49 11.43 -13.74 3.09
CA LEU A 49 11.18 -12.31 3.33
C LEU A 49 11.45 -11.48 2.07
N LYS A 50 12.57 -11.74 1.38
CA LYS A 50 12.91 -11.07 0.10
C LYS A 50 11.83 -11.31 -0.95
N ARG A 51 11.36 -12.54 -1.09
CA ARG A 51 10.26 -12.91 -2.00
C ARG A 51 8.95 -12.21 -1.63
N LEU A 52 8.61 -12.16 -0.34
CA LEU A 52 7.41 -11.45 0.12
C LEU A 52 7.50 -9.95 -0.19
N LYS A 53 8.65 -9.33 0.11
CA LYS A 53 8.92 -7.92 -0.20
C LYS A 53 8.76 -7.63 -1.69
N SER A 54 9.36 -8.44 -2.56
CA SER A 54 9.24 -8.25 -4.02
C SER A 54 7.81 -8.41 -4.51
N ASN A 55 7.06 -9.37 -3.98
CA ASN A 55 5.66 -9.61 -4.38
C ASN A 55 4.72 -8.50 -3.92
N ARG A 56 5.04 -7.83 -2.81
CA ARG A 56 4.23 -6.75 -2.24
C ARG A 56 4.65 -5.36 -2.70
N LYS A 57 5.85 -5.20 -3.26
CA LYS A 57 6.29 -3.95 -3.89
C LYS A 57 5.37 -3.65 -5.08
N ARG A 58 4.75 -2.47 -5.07
CA ARG A 58 3.92 -1.99 -6.18
C ARG A 58 4.56 -0.74 -6.81
N PRO A 59 4.61 -0.64 -8.14
CA PRO A 59 5.05 0.60 -8.77
C PRO A 59 4.00 1.69 -8.54
N ILE A 60 4.46 2.93 -8.34
CA ILE A 60 3.57 4.10 -8.28
C ILE A 60 3.17 4.45 -9.71
N ILE A 61 1.91 4.18 -10.05
CA ILE A 61 1.32 4.57 -11.34
C ILE A 61 1.01 6.08 -11.36
N PRO A 62 0.87 6.70 -12.55
CA PRO A 62 0.63 8.15 -12.65
C PRO A 62 -0.56 8.66 -11.83
N ALA A 63 -1.69 7.95 -11.83
CA ALA A 63 -2.87 8.35 -11.04
C ALA A 63 -2.60 8.36 -9.52
N VAL A 64 -1.80 7.41 -9.02
CA VAL A 64 -1.38 7.40 -7.60
C VAL A 64 -0.42 8.55 -7.32
N ARG A 65 0.48 8.87 -8.26
CA ARG A 65 1.40 10.02 -8.13
C ARG A 65 0.62 11.33 -8.01
N GLU A 66 -0.39 11.54 -8.86
CA GLU A 66 -1.25 12.73 -8.81
C GLU A 66 -2.02 12.81 -7.48
N CYS A 67 -2.55 11.68 -7.00
CA CYS A 67 -3.22 11.60 -5.71
C CYS A 67 -2.27 11.92 -4.53
N LEU A 68 -1.03 11.43 -4.57
CA LEU A 68 0.00 11.77 -3.58
C LEU A 68 0.34 13.26 -3.59
N ILE A 69 0.48 13.86 -4.78
CA ILE A 69 0.74 15.30 -4.92
C ILE A 69 -0.43 16.13 -4.35
N LYS A 70 -1.67 15.72 -4.60
CA LYS A 70 -2.86 16.36 -3.98
C LYS A 70 -2.73 16.40 -2.46
N TRP A 71 -2.41 15.27 -1.83
CA TRP A 71 -2.45 15.12 -0.37
C TRP A 71 -1.17 15.52 0.37
N TYR A 72 -0.02 15.58 -0.30
CA TYR A 72 1.28 15.91 0.32
C TYR A 72 1.98 17.12 -0.30
N GLY A 73 1.48 17.67 -1.41
CA GLY A 73 2.13 18.72 -2.20
C GLY A 73 3.12 18.15 -3.22
N GLU A 74 3.59 18.99 -4.15
CA GLU A 74 4.46 18.58 -5.27
C GLU A 74 5.74 17.91 -4.79
N GLU A 75 6.51 18.59 -3.93
CA GLU A 75 7.84 18.11 -3.50
C GLU A 75 7.76 16.75 -2.79
N LYS A 76 6.93 16.65 -1.74
CA LYS A 76 6.77 15.40 -0.99
C LYS A 76 6.08 14.33 -1.83
N GLY A 77 5.02 14.68 -2.55
CA GLY A 77 4.26 13.76 -3.39
C GLY A 77 5.12 13.12 -4.48
N GLN A 78 6.11 13.83 -5.04
CA GLN A 78 7.07 13.29 -6.00
C GLN A 78 8.14 12.40 -5.36
N ALA A 79 8.53 12.68 -4.11
CA ALA A 79 9.55 11.92 -3.39
C ALA A 79 9.09 10.54 -2.91
N VAL A 80 7.77 10.30 -2.80
CA VAL A 80 7.21 9.02 -2.33
C VAL A 80 7.66 7.86 -3.23
N THR A 81 8.14 6.79 -2.60
CA THR A 81 8.64 5.57 -3.26
C THR A 81 7.74 4.36 -3.06
N ASP A 82 6.95 4.34 -1.98
CA ASP A 82 5.93 3.33 -1.68
C ASP A 82 4.65 4.00 -1.18
N ALA A 83 3.50 3.54 -1.68
CA ALA A 83 2.21 4.10 -1.30
C ALA A 83 1.12 3.03 -1.18
N GLU A 84 0.20 3.25 -0.25
CA GLU A 84 -1.09 2.57 -0.23
C GLU A 84 -2.15 3.50 -0.80
N ALA A 85 -2.85 3.03 -1.83
CA ALA A 85 -3.88 3.79 -2.51
C ALA A 85 -5.25 3.17 -2.25
N PHE A 86 -6.25 4.02 -2.03
CA PHE A 86 -7.61 3.64 -1.70
C PHE A 86 -8.57 4.37 -2.64
N GLU A 87 -9.61 3.66 -3.04
CA GLU A 87 -10.74 4.16 -3.83
C GLU A 87 -11.99 4.11 -2.95
N ILE A 88 -12.75 5.19 -2.93
CA ILE A 88 -14.00 5.30 -2.21
C ILE A 88 -15.04 4.47 -2.96
N CYS A 89 -15.73 3.60 -2.23
CA CYS A 89 -16.73 2.73 -2.83
C CYS A 89 -17.86 3.55 -3.49
N GLU A 90 -18.15 3.23 -4.75
CA GLU A 90 -19.17 3.91 -5.58
C GLU A 90 -20.57 3.92 -4.93
N TYR A 91 -20.89 2.87 -4.18
CA TYR A 91 -22.19 2.70 -3.51
C TYR A 91 -22.21 3.18 -2.06
N GLY A 92 -21.06 3.58 -1.53
CA GLY A 92 -20.91 4.05 -0.15
C GLY A 92 -21.29 5.53 0.03
N ARG A 93 -21.29 5.99 1.28
CA ARG A 93 -21.28 7.42 1.58
C ARG A 93 -20.02 8.03 0.97
N GLN A 94 -20.18 9.15 0.28
CA GLN A 94 -19.07 9.93 -0.27
C GLN A 94 -18.56 10.90 0.81
N PRO A 95 -17.39 10.64 1.44
CA PRO A 95 -16.83 11.55 2.42
C PRO A 95 -16.32 12.82 1.75
N THR A 96 -16.48 13.94 2.46
CA THR A 96 -15.81 15.20 2.12
C THR A 96 -14.31 15.09 2.39
N GLU A 97 -13.50 15.98 1.81
CA GLU A 97 -12.06 16.01 2.09
C GLU A 97 -11.74 16.22 3.58
N LYS A 98 -12.60 16.95 4.30
CA LYS A 98 -12.46 17.11 5.75
C LYS A 98 -12.60 15.77 6.47
N GLU A 99 -13.64 14.99 6.15
CA GLU A 99 -13.87 13.67 6.74
C GLU A 99 -12.76 12.68 6.35
N ILE A 100 -12.27 12.73 5.10
CA ILE A 100 -11.10 11.94 4.68
C ILE A 100 -9.90 12.23 5.58
N ARG A 101 -9.62 13.50 5.90
CA ARG A 101 -8.51 13.88 6.77
C ARG A 101 -8.71 13.46 8.23
N GLU A 102 -9.96 13.40 8.68
CA GLU A 102 -10.29 12.87 10.01
C GLU A 102 -10.05 11.35 10.06
N LEU A 103 -10.37 10.62 8.98
CA LEU A 103 -10.14 9.17 8.86
C LEU A 103 -8.66 8.82 8.60
N PHE A 104 -7.95 9.68 7.87
CA PHE A 104 -6.55 9.53 7.49
C PHE A 104 -5.71 10.69 8.04
N PRO A 105 -5.45 10.71 9.36
CA PRO A 105 -4.78 11.83 10.02
C PRO A 105 -3.31 12.02 9.61
N MET A 106 -2.73 11.06 8.90
CA MET A 106 -1.38 11.15 8.33
C MET A 106 -1.27 12.06 7.08
N LEU A 107 -2.40 12.51 6.50
CA LEU A 107 -2.38 13.41 5.34
C LEU A 107 -1.98 14.84 5.74
N THR A 108 -0.89 15.37 5.17
CA THR A 108 -0.25 16.58 5.72
C THR A 108 -0.49 17.88 4.97
N ASN A 109 -0.85 17.87 3.69
CA ASN A 109 -1.08 19.11 2.92
C ASN A 109 -2.44 19.70 3.28
N ARG A 110 -2.53 20.94 3.76
CA ARG A 110 -3.81 21.58 4.16
C ARG A 110 -4.34 22.49 3.08
#